data_AF-A0A2G9UF98-F1
#
_entry.id   AF-A0A2G9UF98-F1
#
_cell.length_a   1.000
_cell.length_b   1.000
_cell.length_c   1.000
_cell.angle_alpha   90.00
_cell.angle_beta   90.00
_cell.angle_gamma   90.00
#
_symmetry.space_group_name_H-M   'P 1'
#
loop_
_entity.id
_entity.type
_entity.pdbx_description
1 polymer ?
#
loop_
_entity_poly.entity_id
_entity_poly.type
_entity_poly.pdbx_seq_one_letter_code
_entity_poly.pdbx_strand_id
1 'polypeptide(L)'
;MNGVLESGNADGTQLKRRACGPCVGTYPFSPLASATMRDQAPKDDLEGWFYMVMEILVGCLPWYNAKNSPDHGLTREWKQYARGTFKTEMLSTLPAEFTPIFNKITTTR
;
A
#
# COMPACT_ATOMS: atom_id res chain seq x y z
N MET A 1 -14.33 9.99 -26.07
CA MET A 1 -14.56 9.46 -24.71
C MET A 1 -13.37 9.86 -23.87
N ASN A 2 -13.46 11.05 -23.24
CA ASN A 2 -12.39 11.63 -22.43
C ASN A 2 -12.90 11.72 -20.99
N GLY A 3 -12.09 11.30 -20.03
CA GLY A 3 -12.42 11.43 -18.61
C GLY A 3 -11.46 10.71 -17.71
N VAL A 4 -10.15 10.95 -17.87
CA VAL A 4 -9.19 10.66 -16.81
C VAL A 4 -9.54 11.61 -15.67
N LEU A 5 -9.95 11.04 -14.54
CA LEU A 5 -10.26 11.77 -13.31
C LEU A 5 -8.93 12.29 -12.73
N GLU A 6 -8.52 13.50 -13.12
CA GLU A 6 -7.55 14.26 -12.35
C GLU A 6 -8.20 14.62 -11.00
N SER A 7 -7.63 14.11 -9.91
CA SER A 7 -8.15 14.27 -8.55
C SER A 7 -7.77 15.60 -7.89
N GLY A 8 -7.75 16.70 -8.66
CA GLY A 8 -7.40 18.03 -8.17
C GLY A 8 -8.25 19.11 -8.82
N ASN A 9 -8.77 20.03 -8.01
CA ASN A 9 -9.24 21.30 -8.55
C ASN A 9 -8.03 22.08 -9.08
N ALA A 10 -8.23 22.94 -10.09
CA ALA A 10 -7.19 23.74 -10.73
C ALA A 10 -6.42 24.70 -9.78
N ASP A 11 -6.92 24.86 -8.55
CA ASP A 11 -6.36 25.67 -7.47
C ASP A 11 -5.45 24.86 -6.51
N GLY A 12 -5.23 23.56 -6.77
CA GLY A 12 -4.41 22.68 -5.94
C GLY A 12 -5.12 22.18 -4.68
N THR A 13 -6.41 22.50 -4.49
CA THR A 13 -7.15 22.06 -3.31
C THR A 13 -7.48 20.57 -3.45
N GLN A 14 -7.04 19.77 -2.47
CA GLN A 14 -7.36 18.35 -2.45
C GLN A 14 -8.86 18.12 -2.27
N LEU A 15 -9.44 17.31 -3.17
CA LEU A 15 -10.82 16.89 -3.05
C LEU A 15 -11.02 16.07 -1.76
N LYS A 16 -12.14 16.28 -1.09
CA LYS A 16 -12.49 15.49 0.10
C LYS A 16 -12.59 14.01 -0.30
N ARG A 17 -11.89 13.14 0.43
CA ARG A 17 -11.94 11.68 0.24
C ARG A 17 -13.37 11.17 0.32
N ARG A 18 -13.70 10.25 -0.59
CA ARG A 18 -14.94 9.48 -0.57
C ARG A 18 -14.92 8.51 0.62
N ALA A 19 -16.12 8.12 1.08
CA ALA A 19 -16.24 7.15 2.17
C ALA A 19 -15.83 5.73 1.75
N CYS A 20 -15.93 5.40 0.47
CA CYS A 20 -15.64 4.10 -0.11
C CYS A 20 -14.94 4.27 -1.47
N GLY A 21 -14.05 3.34 -1.81
CA GLY A 21 -13.34 3.26 -3.07
C GLY A 21 -13.29 1.84 -3.62
N PRO A 22 -12.94 1.66 -4.90
CA PRO A 22 -12.87 0.34 -5.52
C PRO A 22 -11.72 -0.50 -4.95
N CYS A 23 -11.93 -1.81 -4.85
CA CYS A 23 -10.87 -2.77 -4.54
C CYS A 23 -10.11 -3.13 -5.84
N VAL A 24 -9.04 -2.39 -6.13
CA VAL A 24 -8.26 -2.49 -7.38
C VAL A 24 -6.77 -2.63 -7.12
N GLY A 25 -6.04 -3.20 -8.10
CA GLY A 25 -4.58 -3.28 -8.11
C GLY A 25 -4.03 -4.71 -8.16
N THR A 26 -2.71 -4.84 -8.35
CA THR A 26 -2.01 -6.11 -8.31
C THR A 26 -1.88 -6.55 -6.85
N TYR A 27 -2.54 -7.66 -6.51
CA TYR A 27 -2.76 -8.16 -5.15
C TYR A 27 -1.59 -8.02 -4.15
N PRO A 28 -0.34 -8.41 -4.49
CA PRO A 28 0.78 -8.34 -3.55
C PRO A 28 1.12 -6.90 -3.16
N PHE A 29 1.00 -5.96 -4.10
CA PHE A 29 1.42 -4.56 -3.96
C PHE A 29 0.26 -3.61 -3.67
N SER A 30 -0.99 -4.07 -3.69
CA SER A 30 -2.12 -3.18 -3.42
C SER A 30 -1.99 -2.54 -2.02
N PRO A 31 -2.25 -1.24 -1.86
CA PRO A 31 -2.21 -0.63 -0.54
C PRO A 31 -3.31 -1.18 0.36
N LEU A 32 -3.12 -1.07 1.68
CA LEU A 32 -4.12 -1.54 2.64
C LEU A 32 -5.46 -0.78 2.49
N ALA A 33 -5.42 0.47 2.01
CA ALA A 33 -6.61 1.24 1.68
C ALA A 33 -7.48 0.55 0.62
N SER A 34 -6.89 0.08 -0.48
CA SER A 34 -7.58 -0.67 -1.54
C SER A 34 -8.17 -1.97 -0.98
N ALA A 35 -7.37 -2.71 -0.20
CA ALA A 35 -7.79 -3.97 0.42
C ALA A 35 -8.89 -3.81 1.50
N THR A 36 -9.23 -2.58 1.88
CA THR A 36 -10.30 -2.26 2.85
C THR A 36 -11.43 -1.44 2.23
N MET A 37 -11.49 -1.33 0.89
CA MET A 37 -12.46 -0.52 0.14
C MET A 37 -12.50 0.95 0.59
N ARG A 38 -11.37 1.48 1.07
CA ARG A 38 -11.23 2.90 1.38
C ARG A 38 -10.83 3.67 0.14
N ASP A 39 -11.26 4.92 0.05
CA ASP A 39 -10.85 5.80 -1.03
C ASP A 39 -9.33 6.01 -0.98
N GLN A 40 -8.67 5.69 -2.10
CA GLN A 40 -7.22 5.77 -2.22
C GLN A 40 -6.79 7.24 -2.33
N ALA A 41 -5.65 7.54 -1.72
CA ALA A 41 -4.98 8.84 -1.81
C ALA A 41 -3.56 8.64 -2.38
N PRO A 42 -2.87 9.71 -2.82
CA PRO A 42 -1.53 9.60 -3.40
C PRO A 42 -0.50 8.88 -2.51
N LYS A 43 -0.68 8.91 -1.18
CA LYS A 43 0.18 8.16 -0.25
C LYS A 43 0.04 6.63 -0.38
N ASP A 44 -1.10 6.15 -0.87
CA ASP A 44 -1.38 4.74 -1.01
C ASP A 44 -0.62 4.15 -2.21
N ASP A 45 -0.30 4.97 -3.21
CA ASP A 45 0.66 4.59 -4.26
C ASP A 45 2.07 4.41 -3.70
N LEU A 46 2.48 5.24 -2.72
CA LEU A 46 3.78 5.09 -2.05
C LEU A 46 3.86 3.80 -1.23
N GLU A 47 2.75 3.34 -0.64
CA GLU A 47 2.72 2.05 0.04
C GLU A 47 2.90 0.89 -0.94
N GLY A 48 2.20 0.92 -2.08
CA GLY A 48 2.39 -0.09 -3.11
C GLY A 48 3.81 -0.08 -3.70
N TRP A 49 4.37 1.11 -3.91
CA TRP A 49 5.77 1.28 -4.29
C TRP A 49 6.74 0.69 -3.26
N PHE A 50 6.50 0.91 -1.97
CA PHE A 50 7.32 0.35 -0.92
C PHE A 50 7.32 -1.19 -0.96
N TYR A 51 6.15 -1.80 -1.16
CA TYR A 51 6.05 -3.25 -1.31
C TYR A 51 6.80 -3.76 -2.55
N MET A 52 6.74 -3.06 -3.69
CA MET A 52 7.56 -3.43 -4.86
C MET A 52 9.05 -3.37 -4.56
N VAL A 53 9.53 -2.31 -3.90
CA VAL A 53 10.95 -2.18 -3.53
C VAL A 53 11.39 -3.30 -2.59
N MET A 54 10.54 -3.66 -1.63
CA MET A 54 10.83 -4.77 -0.72
C MET A 54 10.97 -6.10 -1.46
N GLU A 55 10.09 -6.39 -2.42
CA GLU A 55 10.22 -7.60 -3.25
C GLU A 55 11.51 -7.57 -4.08
N ILE A 56 11.89 -6.41 -4.64
CA ILE A 56 13.13 -6.26 -5.41
C ILE A 56 14.38 -6.52 -4.55
N LEU A 57 14.39 -6.01 -3.31
CA LEU A 57 15.58 -6.08 -2.44
C LEU A 57 15.68 -7.40 -1.66
N VAL A 58 14.55 -7.92 -1.18
CA VAL A 58 14.49 -9.11 -0.31
C VAL A 58 14.19 -10.38 -1.13
N GLY A 59 13.58 -10.23 -2.31
CA GLY A 59 13.18 -11.32 -3.19
C GLY A 59 11.81 -11.92 -2.90
N CYS A 60 11.13 -11.47 -1.85
CA CYS A 60 9.78 -11.93 -1.50
C CYS A 60 8.99 -10.90 -0.67
N LEU A 61 7.67 -11.11 -0.60
CA LEU A 61 6.81 -10.48 0.39
C LEU A 61 6.28 -11.56 1.36
N PRO A 62 6.21 -11.30 2.68
CA PRO A 62 5.72 -12.26 3.67
C PRO A 62 4.34 -12.84 3.37
N TRP A 63 3.51 -12.09 2.64
CA TRP A 63 2.13 -12.45 2.28
C TRP A 63 1.96 -12.89 0.83
N TYR A 64 3.04 -12.97 0.06
CA TYR A 64 2.97 -13.39 -1.34
C TYR A 64 4.01 -14.45 -1.64
N ASN A 65 3.53 -15.56 -2.19
CA ASN A 65 4.35 -16.63 -2.72
C ASN A 65 3.78 -16.96 -4.11
N ALA A 66 4.64 -16.97 -5.14
CA ALA A 66 4.25 -17.28 -6.51
C ALA A 66 3.57 -18.65 -6.69
N LYS A 67 3.70 -19.55 -5.71
CA LYS A 67 3.06 -20.87 -5.70
C LYS A 67 1.62 -20.87 -5.18
N ASN A 68 1.17 -19.79 -4.51
CA ASN A 68 -0.17 -19.69 -3.94
C ASN A 68 -0.97 -18.61 -4.66
N SER A 69 -2.21 -18.94 -5.02
CA SER A 69 -3.17 -17.95 -5.50
C SER A 69 -3.36 -16.86 -4.45
N PRO A 70 -3.28 -15.58 -4.81
CA PRO A 70 -3.46 -14.49 -3.85
C PRO A 70 -4.89 -14.50 -3.28
N ASP A 71 -5.00 -14.67 -1.96
CA ASP A 71 -6.25 -14.51 -1.22
C ASP A 71 -6.37 -13.07 -0.71
N HIS A 72 -7.49 -12.41 -1.00
CA HIS A 72 -7.73 -11.02 -0.62
C HIS A 72 -7.81 -10.78 0.88
N GLY A 73 -8.55 -11.63 1.59
CA GLY A 73 -8.73 -11.53 3.03
C GLY A 73 -7.40 -11.72 3.75
N LEU A 74 -6.66 -12.75 3.36
CA LEU A 74 -5.35 -13.07 3.91
C LEU A 74 -4.34 -11.95 3.62
N THR A 75 -4.30 -11.45 2.38
CA THR A 75 -3.42 -10.33 1.99
C THR A 75 -3.68 -9.09 2.85
N ARG A 76 -4.95 -8.79 3.13
CA ARG A 76 -5.34 -7.66 3.99
C ARG A 76 -4.85 -7.85 5.43
N GLU A 77 -5.05 -9.03 6.01
CA GLU A 77 -4.65 -9.34 7.38
C GLU A 77 -3.13 -9.27 7.55
N TRP A 78 -2.38 -9.80 6.59
CA TRP A 78 -0.93 -9.68 6.58
C TRP A 78 -0.45 -8.24 6.48
N LYS A 79 -1.08 -7.40 5.64
CA LYS A 79 -0.72 -5.97 5.56
C LYS A 79 -1.00 -5.23 6.86
N GLN A 80 -2.06 -5.59 7.59
CA GLN A 80 -2.32 -5.08 8.95
C GLN A 80 -1.24 -5.55 9.93
N TYR A 81 -0.87 -6.82 9.89
CA TYR A 81 0.19 -7.40 10.72
C TYR A 81 1.56 -6.75 10.44
N ALA A 82 1.89 -6.52 9.17
CA ALA A 82 3.10 -5.84 8.70
C ALA A 82 3.19 -4.38 9.14
N ARG A 83 2.06 -3.67 9.23
CA ARG A 83 2.02 -2.30 9.81
C ARG A 83 2.07 -2.30 11.34
N GLY A 84 1.65 -3.38 11.97
CA GLY A 84 1.58 -3.55 13.42
C GLY A 84 2.75 -4.35 13.96
N THR A 85 2.44 -5.52 14.52
CA THR A 85 3.37 -6.36 15.29
C THR A 85 4.60 -6.80 14.50
N PHE A 86 4.46 -7.09 13.20
CA PHE A 86 5.56 -7.57 12.36
C PHE A 86 6.43 -6.45 11.78
N LYS A 87 6.08 -5.19 12.01
CA LYS A 87 6.74 -4.05 11.37
C LYS A 87 8.24 -4.05 11.59
N THR A 88 8.70 -4.23 12.82
CA THR A 88 10.13 -4.18 13.16
C THR A 88 10.91 -5.33 12.50
N GLU A 89 10.34 -6.53 12.48
CA GLU A 89 10.96 -7.71 11.87
C GLU A 89 10.96 -7.61 10.34
N MET A 90 9.88 -7.12 9.73
CA MET A 90 9.84 -6.83 8.30
C MET A 90 10.92 -5.82 7.91
N LEU A 91 11.00 -4.70 8.63
CA LEU A 91 11.92 -3.61 8.29
C LEU A 91 13.38 -3.94 8.59
N SER A 92 13.69 -4.90 9.46
CA SER A 92 15.07 -5.32 9.70
C SER A 92 15.68 -6.08 8.52
N THR A 93 14.85 -6.53 7.57
CA THR A 93 15.31 -7.14 6.31
C THR A 93 15.73 -6.11 5.25
N LEU A 94 15.52 -4.83 5.51
CA LEU A 94 15.81 -3.71 4.60
C LEU A 94 16.91 -2.80 5.18
N PRO A 95 17.58 -1.98 4.33
CA PRO A 95 18.44 -0.90 4.82
C PRO A 95 17.70 0.02 5.80
N ALA A 96 18.40 0.49 6.83
CA ALA A 96 17.80 1.22 7.95
C ALA A 96 17.03 2.48 7.51
N GLU A 97 17.41 3.08 6.38
CA GLU A 97 16.79 4.24 5.74
C GLU A 97 15.34 4.00 5.31
N PHE A 98 14.94 2.75 5.07
CA PHE A 98 13.55 2.42 4.72
C PHE A 98 12.59 2.52 5.91
N THR A 99 13.08 2.43 7.15
CA THR A 99 12.27 2.55 8.36
C THR A 99 11.57 3.92 8.47
N PRO A 100 12.28 5.07 8.40
CA PRO A 100 11.62 6.38 8.45
C PRO A 100 10.70 6.61 7.25
N ILE A 101 11.04 6.09 6.06
CA ILE A 101 10.18 6.19 4.86
C ILE A 101 8.85 5.47 5.08
N PHE A 102 8.90 4.20 5.51
CA PHE A 102 7.69 3.41 5.78
C PHE A 102 6.81 4.05 6.85
N ASN A 103 7.42 4.46 7.98
CA ASN A 103 6.69 5.14 9.05
C ASN A 103 6.00 6.42 8.56
N LYS A 104 6.63 7.18 7.66
CA LYS A 104 6.03 8.38 7.06
C LYS A 104 4.84 8.03 6.17
N ILE A 105 4.97 7.03 5.31
CA ILE A 105 3.88 6.54 4.44
C ILE A 105 2.67 6.11 5.27
N THR A 106 2.88 5.32 6.32
CA THR A 106 1.77 4.77 7.12
C THR A 106 1.10 5.77 8.06
N THR A 107 1.82 6.84 8.47
CA THR A 107 1.32 7.83 9.43
C THR A 107 0.72 9.06 8.74
N THR A 108 1.10 9.33 7.49
CA THR A 108 0.54 10.44 6.71
C THR A 108 -0.96 10.17 6.49
N ARG A 109 -1.80 11.14 6.86
CA ARG A 109 -3.25 11.01 6.73
C ARG A 109 -3.65 11.14 5.29
#